data_AF-A0A3M6GPX9-F1
#
_entry.id   AF-A0A3M6GPX9-F1
#
_cell.length_a   1.000
_cell.length_b   1.000
_cell.length_c   1.000
_cell.angle_alpha   90.00
_cell.angle_beta   90.00
_cell.angle_gamma   90.00
#
_symmetry.space_group_name_H-M   'P 1'
#
loop_
_entity.id
_entity.type
_entity.pdbx_description
1 polymer ?
#
loop_
_entity_poly.entity_id
_entity_poly.type
_entity_poly.pdbx_seq_one_letter_code
_entity_poly.pdbx_strand_id
1 'polypeptide(L)'
;MDGDSASLGEACTLISALSRTPLKQCFAITGSINQFGEVQAVGGVNEKIEGFFRLCEARGLTGEQGAIIPHANVTTLMLDERVVQAVRDGQFHIYAVRQADEALSLLVGEPAGAPDENGEFPEGSVNARVVERLRDIAEMLSDEDLKEELEKEPAQLQPELKV
;
A
#
# COMPACT_ATOMS: atom_id res chain seq x y z
N MET A 1 -5.40 4.58 -18.56
CA MET A 1 -4.08 4.42 -17.93
C MET A 1 -3.59 3.08 -18.40
N ASP A 2 -2.60 3.04 -19.29
CA ASP A 2 -2.09 1.78 -19.83
C ASP A 2 -0.69 1.56 -19.23
N GLY A 3 -0.57 0.58 -18.34
CA GLY A 3 0.69 0.21 -17.70
C GLY A 3 0.52 -0.23 -16.25
N ASP A 4 1.38 -1.15 -15.83
CA ASP A 4 1.47 -1.74 -14.47
C ASP A 4 2.33 -0.91 -13.51
N SER A 5 2.84 0.25 -13.95
CA SER A 5 3.76 1.06 -13.15
C SER A 5 3.14 1.76 -11.93
N ALA A 6 1.84 1.58 -11.71
CA ALA A 6 1.08 2.08 -10.55
C ALA A 6 0.77 0.97 -9.52
N SER A 7 0.94 -0.31 -9.88
CA SER A 7 0.51 -1.45 -9.06
C SER A 7 1.10 -1.44 -7.65
N LEU A 8 2.35 -0.97 -7.49
CA LEU A 8 2.97 -0.81 -6.17
C LEU A 8 2.20 0.20 -5.29
N GLY A 9 1.84 1.35 -5.85
CA GLY A 9 1.09 2.39 -5.14
C GLY A 9 -0.34 1.96 -4.84
N GLU A 10 -0.98 1.25 -5.77
CA GLU A 10 -2.32 0.68 -5.59
C GLU A 10 -2.35 -0.34 -4.44
N ALA A 11 -1.37 -1.25 -4.39
CA ALA A 11 -1.24 -2.22 -3.32
C ALA A 11 -1.05 -1.55 -1.95
N CYS A 12 -0.15 -0.56 -1.86
CA CYS A 12 0.05 0.20 -0.61
C CYS A 12 -1.22 0.94 -0.19
N THR A 13 -1.98 1.49 -1.15
CA THR A 13 -3.24 2.20 -0.88
C THR A 13 -4.32 1.25 -0.37
N LEU A 14 -4.42 0.04 -0.93
CA LEU A 14 -5.36 -0.97 -0.46
C LEU A 14 -5.01 -1.44 0.96
N ILE A 15 -3.74 -1.69 1.23
CA ILE A 15 -3.25 -2.09 2.57
C ILE A 15 -3.49 -0.98 3.59
N SER A 16 -3.27 0.29 3.21
CA SER A 16 -3.62 1.45 4.02
C SER A 16 -5.11 1.48 4.38
N ALA A 17 -5.98 1.27 3.39
CA ALA A 17 -7.42 1.26 3.60
C ALA A 17 -7.88 0.13 4.54
N LEU A 18 -7.28 -1.07 4.41
CA LEU A 18 -7.57 -2.21 5.29
C LEU A 18 -7.06 -1.96 6.72
N SER A 19 -5.80 -1.55 6.87
CA SER A 19 -5.18 -1.31 8.18
C SER A 19 -5.62 -0.01 8.86
N ARG A 20 -6.38 0.85 8.15
CA ARG A 20 -6.71 2.23 8.57
C ARG A 20 -5.49 3.06 8.93
N THR A 21 -4.36 2.80 8.27
CA THR A 21 -3.08 3.48 8.52
C THR A 21 -2.86 4.55 7.46
N PRO A 22 -2.72 5.84 7.80
CA PRO A 22 -2.53 6.90 6.83
C PRO A 22 -1.19 6.78 6.11
N LEU A 23 -1.16 7.15 4.83
CA LEU A 23 0.06 7.22 4.02
C LEU A 23 0.59 8.66 3.97
N LYS A 24 1.91 8.82 4.15
CA LYS A 24 2.62 10.08 3.95
C LYS A 24 2.47 10.55 2.50
N GLN A 25 2.00 11.78 2.34
CA GLN A 25 1.74 12.41 1.04
C GLN A 25 2.96 13.15 0.48
N CYS A 26 4.10 13.13 1.19
CA CYS A 26 5.35 13.72 0.73
C CYS A 26 6.09 12.84 -0.30
N PHE A 27 5.62 11.61 -0.53
CA PHE A 27 6.23 10.70 -1.50
C PHE A 27 5.41 10.57 -2.79
N ALA A 28 6.10 10.63 -3.92
CA ALA A 28 5.64 9.97 -5.13
C ALA A 28 6.09 8.50 -5.11
N ILE A 29 5.30 7.63 -5.72
CA ILE A 29 5.61 6.21 -5.83
C ILE A 29 5.35 5.72 -7.25
N THR A 30 6.24 4.90 -7.78
CA THR A 30 6.04 4.18 -9.03
C THR A 30 6.72 2.82 -8.95
N GLY A 31 6.13 1.83 -9.59
CA GLY A 31 6.63 0.47 -9.59
C GLY A 31 5.53 -0.49 -10.02
N SER A 32 5.92 -1.51 -10.79
CA SER A 32 5.10 -2.71 -10.96
C SER A 32 5.44 -3.70 -9.85
N ILE A 33 4.56 -4.66 -9.59
CA ILE A 33 4.78 -5.73 -8.63
C ILE A 33 4.33 -7.07 -9.22
N ASN A 34 5.03 -8.14 -8.86
CA ASN A 34 4.56 -9.50 -9.12
C ASN A 34 3.76 -10.07 -7.94
N GLN A 35 3.27 -11.30 -8.07
CA GLN A 35 2.47 -11.99 -7.05
C GLN A 35 3.22 -12.26 -5.74
N PHE A 36 4.55 -12.22 -5.76
CA PHE A 36 5.40 -12.40 -4.58
C PHE A 36 5.76 -11.06 -3.90
N GLY A 37 5.20 -9.95 -4.39
CA GLY A 37 5.47 -8.61 -3.88
C GLY A 37 6.81 -8.04 -4.31
N GLU A 38 7.50 -8.66 -5.28
CA GLU A 38 8.75 -8.14 -5.82
C GLU A 38 8.47 -6.94 -6.73
N VAL A 39 9.20 -5.85 -6.51
CA VAL A 39 9.06 -4.59 -7.25
C VAL A 39 9.85 -4.66 -8.55
N GLN A 40 9.16 -4.40 -9.66
CA GLN A 40 9.69 -4.53 -11.01
C GLN A 40 9.94 -3.17 -11.65
N ALA A 41 10.90 -3.14 -12.58
CA ALA A 41 11.29 -1.93 -13.29
C ALA A 41 10.12 -1.35 -14.09
N VAL A 42 10.11 -0.02 -14.20
CA VAL A 42 9.10 0.71 -14.96
C VAL A 42 9.76 1.66 -15.96
N GLY A 43 9.04 1.97 -17.04
CA GLY A 43 9.43 3.03 -17.98
C GLY A 43 9.20 4.42 -17.40
N GLY A 44 9.98 5.39 -17.91
CA GLY A 44 9.81 6.81 -17.63
C GLY A 44 10.14 7.22 -16.20
N VAL A 45 11.06 6.52 -15.53
CA VAL A 45 11.37 6.74 -14.10
C VAL A 45 11.97 8.13 -13.86
N ASN A 46 12.83 8.63 -14.76
CA ASN A 46 13.44 9.96 -14.63
C ASN A 46 12.37 11.05 -14.72
N GLU A 47 11.50 10.97 -15.73
CA GLU A 47 10.41 11.91 -15.98
C GLU A 47 9.40 11.95 -14.82
N LYS A 48 9.15 10.79 -14.20
CA LYS A 48 8.28 10.68 -13.02
C LYS A 48 8.90 11.34 -11.78
N ILE A 49 10.18 11.07 -11.50
CA ILE A 49 10.92 11.68 -10.39
C ILE A 49 10.95 13.20 -10.58
N GLU A 50 11.39 13.67 -11.74
CA GLU A 50 11.53 15.08 -12.06
C GLU A 50 10.18 15.80 -12.09
N GLY A 51 9.13 15.13 -12.57
CA GLY A 51 7.76 15.65 -12.53
C GLY A 51 7.28 15.92 -11.11
N PHE A 52 7.51 14.96 -10.19
CA PHE A 52 7.17 15.16 -8.78
C PHE A 52 8.05 16.22 -8.12
N PHE A 53 9.37 16.20 -8.37
CA PHE A 53 10.30 17.21 -7.86
C PHE A 53 9.87 18.63 -8.26
N ARG A 54 9.53 18.88 -9.53
CA ARG A 54 9.04 20.18 -10.01
C ARG A 54 7.78 20.63 -9.27
N LEU A 55 6.85 19.71 -8.97
CA LEU A 55 5.65 20.01 -8.19
C LEU A 55 6.00 20.39 -6.74
N CYS A 56 6.92 19.65 -6.11
CA CYS A 56 7.38 19.93 -4.76
C CYS A 56 8.10 21.28 -4.68
N GLU A 57 8.99 21.56 -5.64
CA GLU A 57 9.72 22.81 -5.74
C GLU A 57 8.78 24.00 -5.93
N ALA A 58 7.80 23.89 -6.82
CA ALA A 58 6.80 24.94 -7.05
C ALA A 58 5.93 25.22 -5.80
N ARG A 59 5.80 24.24 -4.89
CA ARG A 59 5.05 24.36 -3.63
C ARG A 59 5.95 24.68 -2.42
N GLY A 60 7.27 24.74 -2.61
CA GLY A 60 8.26 24.82 -1.55
C GLY A 60 8.72 23.45 -1.06
N LEU A 61 10.02 23.19 -1.17
CA LEU A 61 10.66 22.00 -0.60
C LEU A 61 10.69 22.13 0.93
N THR A 62 10.26 21.06 1.60
CA THR A 62 10.24 20.95 3.08
C THR A 62 11.42 20.14 3.60
N GLY A 63 12.10 19.39 2.73
CA GLY A 63 13.12 18.41 3.10
C GLY A 63 12.56 17.02 3.40
N GLU A 64 11.25 16.82 3.35
CA GLU A 64 10.63 15.50 3.55
C GLU A 64 10.21 14.82 2.25
N GLN A 65 10.15 15.56 1.14
CA GLN A 65 9.63 15.03 -0.11
C GLN A 65 10.60 14.05 -0.79
N GLY A 66 10.05 13.07 -1.51
CA GLY A 66 10.89 12.15 -2.27
C GLY A 66 10.13 11.24 -3.22
N ALA A 67 10.87 10.41 -3.94
CA ALA A 67 10.32 9.41 -4.86
C ALA A 67 10.71 7.99 -4.43
N ILE A 68 9.73 7.10 -4.31
CA ILE A 68 9.91 5.67 -4.13
C ILE A 68 9.87 5.00 -5.51
N ILE A 69 10.94 4.28 -5.85
CA ILE A 69 11.16 3.71 -7.18
C ILE A 69 11.63 2.25 -7.10
N PRO A 70 11.51 1.46 -8.18
CA PRO A 70 12.07 0.13 -8.24
C PRO A 70 13.60 0.17 -8.15
N HIS A 71 14.19 -0.69 -7.33
CA HIS A 71 15.65 -0.85 -7.28
C HIS A 71 16.24 -1.24 -8.64
N ALA A 72 15.49 -1.99 -9.46
CA ALA A 72 15.88 -2.36 -10.82
C ALA A 72 16.09 -1.15 -11.75
N ASN A 73 15.48 0.01 -11.47
CA ASN A 73 15.66 1.22 -12.27
C ASN A 73 16.94 2.00 -11.92
N VAL A 74 17.58 1.75 -10.76
CA VAL A 74 18.74 2.52 -10.27
C VAL A 74 19.87 2.60 -11.28
N THR A 75 20.15 1.51 -12.00
CA THR A 75 21.22 1.44 -13.02
C THR A 75 20.96 2.32 -14.25
N THR A 76 19.73 2.80 -14.42
CA THR A 76 19.28 3.61 -15.57
C THR A 76 18.90 5.04 -15.19
N LEU A 77 19.06 5.42 -13.91
CA LEU A 77 18.77 6.76 -13.45
C LEU A 77 19.75 7.77 -14.06
N MET A 78 19.20 8.77 -14.73
CA MET A 78 19.91 9.93 -15.24
C MET A 78 19.02 11.14 -14.99
N LEU A 79 19.18 11.73 -13.81
CA LEU A 79 18.35 12.82 -13.33
C LEU A 79 19.00 14.17 -13.63
N ASP A 80 18.17 15.17 -13.87
CA ASP A 80 18.59 16.56 -13.95
C ASP A 80 19.45 16.99 -12.74
N GLU A 81 20.47 17.81 -13.00
CA GLU A 81 21.43 18.28 -11.98
C GLU A 81 20.74 18.96 -10.78
N ARG A 82 19.60 19.62 -11.02
CA ARG A 82 18.79 20.26 -9.98
C ARG A 82 18.23 19.25 -8.97
N VAL A 83 17.77 18.08 -9.45
CA VAL A 83 17.29 17.00 -8.57
C VAL A 83 18.45 16.43 -7.80
N VAL A 84 19.58 16.17 -8.47
CA VAL A 84 20.79 15.64 -7.83
C VAL A 84 21.28 16.59 -6.72
N GLN A 85 21.25 17.90 -6.96
CA GLN A 85 21.66 18.90 -5.98
C GLN A 85 20.70 18.93 -4.79
N ALA A 86 19.39 18.95 -5.02
CA ALA A 86 18.41 18.88 -3.93
C ALA A 86 18.54 17.62 -3.07
N VAL A 87 18.91 16.48 -3.68
CA VAL A 87 19.21 15.23 -2.95
C VAL A 87 20.48 15.38 -2.10
N ARG A 88 21.55 15.95 -2.66
CA ARG A 88 22.79 16.22 -1.91
C ARG A 88 22.57 17.16 -0.73
N ASP A 89 21.69 18.14 -0.89
CA ASP A 89 21.36 19.13 0.14
C ASP A 89 20.30 18.62 1.14
N GLY A 90 19.85 17.37 0.99
CA GLY A 90 18.85 16.76 1.88
C GLY A 90 17.44 17.34 1.74
N GLN A 91 17.18 18.08 0.65
CA GLN A 91 15.89 18.74 0.41
C GLN A 91 14.88 17.84 -0.34
N PHE A 92 15.36 16.76 -0.96
CA PHE A 92 14.57 15.77 -1.67
C PHE A 92 15.21 14.39 -1.54
N HIS A 93 14.43 13.32 -1.61
CA HIS A 93 14.93 11.95 -1.36
C HIS A 93 14.55 10.98 -2.48
N ILE A 94 15.37 9.97 -2.71
CA ILE A 94 15.07 8.88 -3.64
C ILE A 94 15.26 7.56 -2.91
N TYR A 95 14.19 6.78 -2.82
CA TYR A 95 14.18 5.48 -2.15
C TYR A 95 14.01 4.37 -3.20
N ALA A 96 15.01 3.51 -3.29
CA ALA A 96 14.98 2.34 -4.16
C ALA A 96 14.52 1.12 -3.36
N VAL A 97 13.40 0.52 -3.77
CA VAL A 97 12.79 -0.63 -3.10
C VAL A 97 12.80 -1.89 -3.97
N ARG A 98 12.88 -3.05 -3.33
CA ARG A 98 12.86 -4.38 -3.91
C ARG A 98 11.55 -5.12 -3.60
N GLN A 99 10.97 -4.87 -2.42
CA GLN A 99 9.72 -5.49 -1.98
C GLN A 99 8.63 -4.44 -1.72
N ALA A 100 7.37 -4.82 -1.94
CA ALA A 100 6.22 -3.96 -1.64
C ALA A 100 6.18 -3.50 -0.18
N ASP A 101 6.57 -4.36 0.76
CA ASP A 101 6.61 -4.05 2.19
C ASP A 101 7.61 -2.93 2.56
N GLU A 102 8.70 -2.79 1.79
CA GLU A 102 9.66 -1.70 1.98
C GLU A 102 9.03 -0.35 1.59
N ALA A 103 8.30 -0.33 0.47
CA ALA A 103 7.56 0.85 0.04
C ALA A 103 6.43 1.22 1.01
N LEU A 104 5.68 0.22 1.48
CA LEU A 104 4.65 0.40 2.48
C LEU A 104 5.23 1.00 3.75
N SER A 105 6.35 0.45 4.26
CA SER A 105 7.01 0.93 5.47
C SER A 105 7.45 2.39 5.36
N LEU A 106 7.94 2.81 4.19
CA LEU A 106 8.27 4.22 3.92
C LEU A 106 7.04 5.11 3.93
N LEU A 107 5.96 4.69 3.26
CA LEU A 107 4.72 5.46 3.17
C LEU A 107 4.01 5.59 4.51
N VAL A 108 3.95 4.55 5.34
CA VAL A 108 3.33 4.62 6.66
C VAL A 108 4.26 5.24 7.72
N GLY A 109 5.58 5.13 7.54
CA GLY A 109 6.57 5.60 8.51
C GLY A 109 6.81 4.66 9.69
N GLU A 110 6.40 3.40 9.57
CA GLU A 110 6.54 2.33 10.57
C GLU A 110 6.72 0.98 9.86
N PRO A 111 7.19 -0.08 10.55
CA PRO A 111 7.43 -1.36 9.90
C PRO A 111 6.14 -2.00 9.36
N ALA A 112 6.18 -2.46 8.10
CA ALA A 112 5.11 -3.27 7.52
C ALA A 112 4.87 -4.58 8.32
N GLY A 113 5.96 -5.21 8.78
CA GLY A 113 5.94 -6.48 9.52
C GLY A 113 5.90 -7.70 8.60
N ALA A 114 6.77 -8.68 8.87
CA ALA A 114 6.82 -9.95 8.13
C ALA A 114 6.29 -11.09 9.02
N PRO A 115 5.62 -12.10 8.46
CA PRO A 115 5.16 -13.24 9.23
C PRO A 115 6.34 -14.08 9.72
N ASP A 116 6.20 -14.66 10.92
CA ASP A 116 7.12 -15.65 11.45
C ASP A 116 6.87 -17.05 10.85
N GLU A 117 7.56 -18.08 11.37
CA GLU A 117 7.41 -19.47 10.92
C GLU A 117 5.99 -20.02 11.13
N ASN A 118 5.21 -19.43 12.03
CA ASN A 118 3.82 -19.79 12.32
C ASN A 118 2.80 -18.96 11.54
N GLY A 119 3.27 -18.01 10.72
CA GLY A 119 2.41 -17.07 9.99
C GLY A 119 1.92 -15.89 10.85
N GLU A 120 2.49 -15.69 12.03
CA GLU A 120 2.12 -14.59 12.93
C GLU A 120 2.91 -13.32 12.59
N PHE A 121 2.20 -12.20 12.51
CA PHE A 121 2.82 -10.90 12.24
C PHE A 121 3.19 -10.20 13.55
N PRO A 122 4.31 -9.45 13.61
CA PRO A 122 4.69 -8.68 14.78
C PRO A 122 3.59 -7.74 15.24
N GLU A 123 3.32 -7.72 16.54
CA GLU A 123 2.32 -6.84 17.14
C GLU A 123 2.59 -5.38 16.79
N GLY A 124 1.53 -4.63 16.47
CA GLY A 124 1.63 -3.22 16.08
C GLY A 124 2.07 -2.97 14.64
N SER A 125 2.54 -3.98 13.90
CA SER A 125 2.89 -3.82 12.48
C SER A 125 1.66 -3.53 11.61
N VAL A 126 1.90 -2.98 10.41
CA VAL A 126 0.80 -2.69 9.46
C VAL A 126 0.11 -3.99 9.03
N ASN A 127 0.87 -5.03 8.72
CA ASN A 127 0.33 -6.30 8.26
C ASN A 127 -0.43 -7.03 9.38
N ALA A 128 -0.03 -6.90 10.65
CA ALA A 128 -0.83 -7.39 11.78
C ALA A 128 -2.23 -6.74 11.83
N ARG A 129 -2.32 -5.41 11.66
CA ARG A 129 -3.60 -4.68 11.58
C ARG A 129 -4.45 -5.12 10.40
N VAL A 130 -3.83 -5.41 9.24
CA VAL A 130 -4.56 -5.95 8.08
C VAL A 130 -5.19 -7.29 8.41
N VAL A 131 -4.42 -8.22 8.99
CA VAL A 131 -4.91 -9.56 9.35
C VAL A 131 -6.05 -9.47 10.36
N GLU A 132 -5.92 -8.64 11.39
CA GLU A 132 -6.99 -8.37 12.35
C GLU A 132 -8.25 -7.84 11.65
N ARG A 133 -8.11 -6.84 10.78
CA ARG A 133 -9.25 -6.28 10.05
C ARG A 133 -9.93 -7.32 9.15
N LEU A 134 -9.17 -8.18 8.49
CA LEU A 134 -9.72 -9.24 7.64
C LEU A 134 -10.47 -10.29 8.46
N ARG A 135 -10.02 -10.60 9.68
CA ARG A 135 -10.75 -11.46 10.61
C ARG A 135 -12.09 -10.83 11.00
N ASP A 136 -12.10 -9.55 11.38
CA ASP A 136 -13.34 -8.83 11.70
C ASP A 136 -14.34 -8.88 10.54
N ILE A 137 -13.86 -8.66 9.30
CA ILE A 137 -14.70 -8.70 8.11
C ILE A 137 -15.28 -10.10 7.90
N ALA A 138 -14.46 -11.15 8.08
CA ALA A 138 -14.90 -12.53 7.94
C ALA A 138 -15.96 -12.91 8.98
N GLU A 139 -15.79 -12.48 10.23
CA GLU A 139 -16.77 -12.70 11.31
C GLU A 139 -18.10 -12.00 11.02
N MET A 140 -18.06 -10.73 10.56
CA MET A 140 -19.26 -9.98 10.18
C MET A 140 -20.07 -10.67 9.06
N LEU A 141 -19.38 -11.20 8.04
CA LEU A 141 -20.03 -11.94 6.96
C LEU A 141 -20.69 -13.22 7.47
N SER A 142 -20.02 -13.95 8.37
CA SER A 142 -20.61 -15.16 8.96
C SER A 142 -21.84 -14.87 9.82
N ASP A 143 -21.83 -13.76 10.56
CA ASP A 143 -22.99 -13.33 11.36
C ASP A 143 -24.17 -12.87 10.48
N GLU A 144 -23.89 -12.24 9.33
CA GLU A 144 -24.91 -11.88 8.34
C GLU A 144 -25.52 -13.12 7.68
N ASP A 145 -24.69 -14.09 7.27
CA ASP A 145 -25.15 -15.37 6.73
C ASP A 145 -26.03 -16.12 7.74
N LEU A 146 -25.62 -16.16 9.02
CA LEU A 146 -26.40 -16.75 10.11
C LEU A 146 -27.73 -16.02 10.34
N LYS A 147 -27.74 -14.67 10.27
CA LYS A 147 -28.99 -13.89 10.38
C LYS A 147 -29.92 -14.15 9.21
N GLU A 148 -29.41 -14.24 7.98
CA GLU A 148 -30.21 -14.58 6.81
C GLU A 148 -30.83 -15.99 6.91
N GLU A 149 -30.10 -16.97 7.46
CA GLU A 149 -30.64 -18.31 7.72
C GLU A 149 -31.71 -18.29 8.82
N LEU A 150 -31.47 -17.58 9.93
CA LEU A 150 -32.41 -17.43 11.03
C LEU A 150 -33.66 -16.63 10.65
N GLU A 151 -33.60 -15.72 9.67
CA GLU A 151 -34.77 -15.01 9.13
C GLU A 151 -35.59 -15.85 8.15
N LYS A 152 -35.00 -16.90 7.55
CA LYS A 152 -35.69 -17.86 6.68
C LYS A 152 -36.48 -18.92 7.47
N GLU A 153 -36.05 -19.28 8.68
CA GLU A 153 -36.72 -20.28 9.55
C GLU A 153 -38.08 -19.88 10.18
N PRO A 154 -38.37 -18.62 10.61
CA PRO A 154 -39.63 -18.30 11.28
C PRO A 154 -40.88 -18.41 10.39
N ALA A 155 -40.72 -18.56 9.07
CA ALA A 155 -41.82 -18.76 8.13
C ALA A 155 -42.39 -20.19 8.11
N GLN A 156 -41.76 -21.18 8.78
CA GLN A 156 -42.14 -22.60 8.69
C GLN A 156 -42.86 -23.18 9.92
N LEU A 157 -43.10 -22.39 10.98
CA LEU A 157 -43.81 -22.86 12.18
C LEU A 157 -45.17 -22.14 12.35
N GLN A 158 -46.13 -22.42 11.47
CA GLN A 158 -47.54 -22.34 11.82
C GLN A 158 -48.07 -23.77 12.01
N PRO A 159 -48.50 -24.17 13.23
CA PRO A 159 -49.14 -25.47 13.40
C PRO A 159 -50.51 -25.41 12.71
N GLU A 160 -50.73 -26.28 11.71
CA GLU A 160 -52.06 -26.51 11.17
C GLU A 160 -52.95 -27.12 12.27
N LEU A 161 -53.62 -26.26 13.03
CA LEU A 161 -54.74 -26.66 13.87
C LEU A 161 -55.97 -26.80 12.96
N LYS A 162 -56.25 -28.02 12.49
CA LYS A 162 -57.55 -28.39 11.91
C LYS A 162 -58.20 -29.46 12.77
N VAL A 163 -59.22 -28.99 13.49
CA VAL A 163 -60.46 -29.61 14.04
C VAL A 163 -60.46 -31.13 14.19
#